data_AF-A0A8T6YHS3-F1
#
_entry.id   AF-A0A8T6YHS3-F1
#
_cell.length_a   1.000
_cell.length_b   1.000
_cell.length_c   1.000
_cell.angle_alpha   90.00
_cell.angle_beta   90.00
_cell.angle_gamma   90.00
#
_symmetry.space_group_name_H-M   'P 1'
#
loop_
_entity.id
_entity.type
_entity.pdbx_description
1 polymer ?
#
loop_
_entity_poly.entity_id
_entity_poly.type
_entity_poly.pdbx_seq_one_letter_code
_entity_poly.pdbx_strand_id
1 'polypeptide(L)'
;MNEKDVFVRKTANYRIWVDEAGAGRIRVLKRINFKTLVALFEELHGEIKKRATGNPGKVHIIFYISKSLYDEMSVNAKEFLGFCQSCMGIKFELVLMEM
;
A
#
# COMPACT_ATOMS: atom_id res chain seq x y z
N MET A 1 -8.14 -27.29 -2.55
CA MET A 1 -7.32 -26.11 -2.21
C MET A 1 -8.08 -24.91 -2.73
N ASN A 2 -8.73 -24.11 -1.87
CA ASN A 2 -9.56 -22.99 -2.35
C ASN A 2 -8.65 -21.85 -2.77
N GLU A 3 -8.53 -21.64 -4.09
CA GLU A 3 -7.96 -20.47 -4.75
C GLU A 3 -8.78 -19.23 -4.40
N LYS A 4 -8.67 -18.72 -3.17
CA LYS A 4 -9.10 -17.34 -2.89
C LYS A 4 -8.08 -16.44 -3.59
N ASP A 5 -8.36 -16.11 -4.85
CA ASP A 5 -7.72 -15.13 -5.72
C ASP A 5 -6.56 -14.36 -5.07
N VAL A 6 -5.34 -14.84 -5.31
CA VAL A 6 -4.10 -14.19 -4.87
C VAL A 6 -4.00 -12.86 -5.60
N PHE A 7 -4.32 -11.76 -4.91
CA PHE A 7 -4.09 -10.43 -5.45
C PHE A 7 -2.60 -10.11 -5.36
N VAL A 8 -1.92 -10.16 -6.51
CA VAL A 8 -0.53 -9.75 -6.65
C VAL A 8 -0.33 -9.04 -7.97
N ARG A 9 0.33 -7.89 -7.95
CA ARG A 9 0.79 -7.19 -9.14
C ARG A 9 2.24 -6.81 -8.97
N LYS A 10 3.04 -7.13 -9.99
CA LYS A 10 4.48 -6.85 -10.03
C LYS A 10 4.77 -6.03 -11.27
N THR A 11 5.43 -4.89 -11.08
CA THR A 11 5.95 -4.06 -12.16
C THR A 11 7.45 -3.82 -11.94
N ALA A 12 8.09 -3.15 -12.90
CA ALA A 12 9.49 -2.72 -12.73
C ALA A 12 9.67 -1.67 -11.62
N ASN A 13 8.60 -0.96 -11.24
CA ASN A 13 8.67 0.20 -10.33
C ASN A 13 8.06 -0.08 -8.97
N TYR A 14 7.12 -1.02 -8.87
CA TYR A 14 6.44 -1.34 -7.62
C TYR A 14 5.89 -2.76 -7.61
N ARG A 15 5.53 -3.23 -6.42
CA ARG A 15 4.78 -4.46 -6.18
C ARG A 15 3.62 -4.16 -5.23
N ILE A 16 2.45 -4.70 -5.51
CA ILE A 16 1.31 -4.66 -4.59
C ILE A 16 0.73 -6.06 -4.40
N TRP A 17 0.32 -6.38 -3.18
CA TRP A 17 -0.37 -7.64 -2.90
C TRP A 17 -1.19 -7.55 -1.62
N VAL A 18 -2.13 -8.47 -1.44
CA VAL A 18 -2.79 -8.72 -0.15
C VAL A 18 -2.21 -10.01 0.41
N ASP A 19 -1.74 -9.98 1.66
CA ASP A 19 -1.19 -11.16 2.32
C ASP A 19 -2.27 -12.05 2.93
N GLU A 20 -1.86 -13.22 3.45
CA GLU A 20 -2.76 -14.21 4.04
C GLU A 20 -3.49 -13.68 5.29
N ALA A 21 -2.93 -12.67 5.96
CA ALA A 21 -3.55 -11.98 7.09
C ALA A 21 -4.56 -10.91 6.66
N GLY A 22 -4.70 -10.67 5.35
CA GLY A 22 -5.59 -9.66 4.78
C GLY A 22 -5.02 -8.25 4.73
N ALA A 23 -3.73 -8.07 5.03
CA ALA A 23 -3.07 -6.77 4.96
C ALA A 23 -2.62 -6.47 3.53
N GLY A 24 -2.88 -5.26 3.07
CA GLY A 24 -2.35 -4.74 1.82
C GLY A 24 -0.89 -4.35 1.96
N ARG A 25 -0.08 -4.71 0.98
CA ARG A 25 1.34 -4.35 0.95
C ARG A 25 1.67 -3.65 -0.34
N ILE A 26 2.36 -2.52 -0.22
CA ILE A 26 2.91 -1.75 -1.34
C ILE A 26 4.41 -1.71 -1.17
N ARG A 27 5.18 -2.15 -2.17
CA ARG A 27 6.64 -1.99 -2.19
C ARG A 27 7.06 -1.18 -3.40
N VAL A 28 7.66 -0.02 -3.16
CA VAL A 28 8.22 0.85 -4.20
C VAL A 28 9.68 0.45 -4.45
N LEU A 29 10.01 0.22 -5.72
CA LEU A 29 11.34 -0.20 -6.19
C LEU A 29 12.05 0.90 -6.98
N LYS A 30 11.28 1.78 -7.64
CA LYS A 30 11.77 2.93 -8.41
C LYS A 30 10.79 4.09 -8.24
N ARG A 31 11.19 5.29 -8.67
CA ARG A 31 10.33 6.49 -8.64
C ARG A 31 8.97 6.19 -9.27
N ILE A 32 7.92 6.57 -8.56
CA ILE A 32 6.53 6.55 -9.03
C ILE A 32 5.97 7.97 -8.91
N ASN A 33 5.08 8.35 -9.83
CA ASN A 33 4.41 9.65 -9.74
C ASN A 33 3.24 9.59 -8.74
N PHE A 34 2.77 10.76 -8.33
CA PHE A 34 1.69 10.89 -7.35
C PHE A 34 0.38 10.21 -7.80
N LYS A 35 0.03 10.32 -9.09
CA LYS A 35 -1.16 9.65 -9.65
C LYS A 35 -1.09 8.13 -9.48
N THR A 36 0.09 7.55 -9.71
CA THR A 36 0.32 6.11 -9.52
C THR A 36 0.16 5.77 -8.05
N LEU A 37 0.76 6.55 -7.15
CA LEU A 37 0.63 6.33 -5.71
C LEU A 37 -0.85 6.27 -5.28
N VAL A 38 -1.66 7.26 -5.63
CA VAL A 38 -3.09 7.30 -5.28
C VAL A 38 -3.82 6.08 -5.83
N ALA A 39 -3.60 5.74 -7.10
CA ALA A 39 -4.24 4.58 -7.73
C ALA A 39 -3.91 3.25 -7.03
N LEU A 40 -2.66 3.08 -6.53
CA LEU A 40 -2.27 1.88 -5.79
C LEU A 40 -3.03 1.77 -4.46
N PHE A 41 -3.26 2.89 -3.77
CA PHE A 41 -4.02 2.90 -2.52
C PHE A 41 -5.50 2.60 -2.75
N GLU A 42 -6.11 3.22 -3.76
CA GLU A 42 -7.50 2.97 -4.13
C GLU A 42 -7.73 1.50 -4.49
N GLU A 43 -6.85 0.93 -5.31
CA GLU A 43 -6.90 -0.46 -5.73
C GLU A 43 -6.78 -1.41 -4.52
N LEU A 44 -5.75 -1.24 -3.70
CA LEU A 44 -5.54 -2.10 -2.52
C LEU A 44 -6.67 -1.99 -1.51
N HIS A 45 -7.16 -0.78 -1.25
CA HIS A 45 -8.28 -0.58 -0.36
C HIS A 45 -9.55 -1.31 -0.85
N GLY A 46 -9.84 -1.26 -2.15
CA GLY A 46 -10.93 -2.03 -2.76
C GLY A 46 -10.74 -3.54 -2.61
N GLU A 47 -9.53 -4.03 -2.88
CA GLU A 47 -9.19 -5.45 -2.79
C GLU A 47 -9.25 -6.01 -1.36
N ILE A 48 -8.81 -5.24 -0.36
CA ILE A 48 -8.92 -5.61 1.06
C ILE A 48 -10.40 -5.67 1.47
N LYS A 49 -11.20 -4.67 1.07
CA LYS A 49 -12.64 -4.63 1.39
C LYS A 49 -13.42 -5.82 0.85
N LYS A 50 -13.14 -6.26 -0.38
CA LYS A 50 -13.79 -7.45 -0.97
C LYS A 50 -13.54 -8.71 -0.12
N ARG A 51 -12.34 -8.82 0.45
CA ARG A 51 -11.89 -9.97 1.25
C ARG A 51 -12.35 -9.90 2.71
N ALA A 52 -12.69 -8.71 3.21
CA ALA A 52 -13.15 -8.46 4.57
C ALA A 52 -14.65 -8.75 4.80
N THR A 53 -15.30 -9.56 3.94
CA THR A 53 -16.73 -9.89 4.04
C THR A 53 -17.03 -10.57 5.39
N GLY A 54 -17.64 -9.82 6.31
CA GLY A 54 -18.03 -10.28 7.66
C GLY A 54 -17.17 -9.76 8.82
N ASN A 55 -16.04 -9.08 8.56
CA ASN A 55 -15.22 -8.49 9.61
C ASN A 55 -14.70 -7.11 9.18
N PRO A 56 -15.37 -6.01 9.57
CA PRO A 56 -14.98 -4.65 9.19
C PRO A 56 -13.75 -4.17 9.99
N GLY A 57 -12.72 -5.00 10.07
CA GLY A 57 -11.43 -4.59 10.63
C GLY A 57 -10.88 -3.39 9.85
N LYS A 58 -10.15 -2.51 10.55
CA LYS A 58 -9.46 -1.38 9.90
C LYS A 58 -8.62 -1.92 8.75
N VAL A 59 -8.80 -1.35 7.56
CA VAL A 59 -7.98 -1.66 6.39
C VAL A 59 -6.51 -1.47 6.77
N HIS A 60 -5.70 -2.51 6.70
CA HIS A 60 -4.29 -2.44 7.08
C HIS A 60 -3.44 -2.38 5.81
N ILE A 61 -2.67 -1.30 5.65
CA ILE A 61 -1.75 -1.11 4.53
C ILE A 61 -0.34 -0.90 5.07
N ILE A 62 0.61 -1.65 4.54
CA ILE A 62 2.04 -1.52 4.85
C ILE A 62 2.77 -1.07 3.58
N PHE A 63 3.43 0.08 3.65
CA PHE A 63 4.11 0.73 2.55
C PHE A 63 5.62 0.68 2.76
N TYR A 64 6.31 -0.05 1.89
CA TYR A 64 7.75 -0.24 1.89
C TYR A 64 8.40 0.64 0.81
N ILE A 65 9.39 1.43 1.21
CA ILE A 65 10.18 2.27 0.30
C ILE A 65 11.58 2.46 0.86
N SER A 66 12.60 2.55 0.00
CA SER A 66 13.94 2.91 0.47
C SER A 66 13.99 4.37 0.93
N LYS A 67 14.85 4.68 1.89
CA LYS A 67 15.02 6.08 2.36
C LYS A 67 15.35 7.04 1.21
N SER A 68 16.26 6.64 0.31
CA SER A 68 16.63 7.43 -0.88
C SER A 68 15.43 7.76 -1.78
N LEU A 69 14.59 6.77 -2.08
CA LEU A 69 13.40 7.00 -2.92
C LEU A 69 12.35 7.84 -2.19
N TYR A 70 12.19 7.63 -0.88
CA TYR A 70 11.29 8.44 -0.06
C TYR A 70 11.71 9.91 -0.04
N ASP A 71 13.00 10.19 0.15
CA ASP A 71 13.54 11.54 0.20
C ASP A 71 13.30 12.29 -1.13
N GLU A 72 13.36 11.59 -2.25
CA GLU A 72 13.10 12.10 -3.60
C GLU A 72 11.60 12.25 -3.95
N MET A 73 10.68 11.71 -3.13
CA MET A 73 9.25 11.88 -3.38
C MET A 73 8.84 13.35 -3.31
N SER A 74 7.86 13.72 -4.14
CA SER A 74 7.28 15.06 -4.10
C SER A 74 6.62 15.33 -2.74
N VAL A 75 6.53 16.62 -2.39
CA VAL A 75 5.87 17.08 -1.16
C VAL A 75 4.44 16.54 -1.07
N ASN A 76 3.65 16.66 -2.15
CA ASN A 76 2.27 16.14 -2.20
C ASN A 76 2.19 14.64 -1.89
N ALA A 77 3.17 13.86 -2.33
CA ALA A 77 3.18 12.44 -2.09
C ALA A 77 3.51 12.13 -0.61
N LYS A 78 4.45 12.86 0.00
CA LYS A 78 4.75 12.75 1.44
C LYS A 78 3.56 13.19 2.31
N GLU A 79 2.92 14.30 1.95
CA GLU A 79 1.71 14.79 2.63
C GLU A 79 0.57 13.78 2.55
N PHE A 80 0.36 13.16 1.39
CA PHE A 80 -0.63 12.09 1.24
C PHE A 80 -0.32 10.87 2.11
N LEU A 81 0.94 10.44 2.19
CA LEU A 81 1.33 9.35 3.10
C LEU A 81 1.08 9.73 4.57
N GLY A 82 1.39 10.97 4.97
CA GLY A 82 1.09 11.49 6.30
C GLY A 82 -0.43 11.56 6.59
N PHE A 83 -1.22 11.96 5.60
CA PHE A 83 -2.67 11.91 5.67
C PHE A 83 -3.18 10.48 5.90
N CYS A 84 -2.66 9.50 5.17
CA CYS A 84 -3.01 8.09 5.37
C CYS A 84 -2.65 7.58 6.77
N GLN A 85 -1.56 8.04 7.38
CA GLN A 85 -1.19 7.72 8.77
C GLN A 85 -2.19 8.26 9.79
N SER A 86 -2.83 9.39 9.50
CA SER A 86 -3.78 10.05 10.41
C SER A 86 -5.21 9.49 10.32
N CYS A 87 -5.50 8.64 9.34
CA CYS A 87 -6.84 8.12 9.08
C CYS A 87 -7.32 7.14 10.16
N MET A 88 -8.48 7.39 10.78
CA MET A 88 -9.03 6.48 11.80
C MET A 88 -9.50 5.12 11.24
N GLY A 89 -9.91 5.06 9.96
CA GLY A 89 -10.44 3.86 9.31
C GLY A 89 -9.40 2.94 8.67
N ILE A 90 -8.15 3.38 8.60
CA ILE A 90 -7.05 2.65 7.96
C ILE A 90 -5.90 2.57 8.97
N LYS A 91 -5.35 1.38 9.19
CA LYS A 91 -4.05 1.23 9.83
C LYS A 91 -3.00 1.36 8.72
N PHE A 92 -2.19 2.40 8.75
CA PHE A 92 -1.16 2.61 7.75
C PHE A 92 0.24 2.59 8.39
N GLU A 93 1.14 1.78 7.82
CA GLU A 93 2.52 1.65 8.28
C GLU A 93 3.48 2.05 7.14
N LEU A 94 4.31 3.07 7.38
CA LEU A 94 5.40 3.43 6.48
C LEU A 94 6.68 2.76 6.97
N VAL A 95 7.24 1.87 6.16
CA VAL A 95 8.50 1.17 6.44
C VAL A 95 9.57 1.73 5.52
N LEU A 96 10.45 2.55 6.09
CA LEU A 96 11.66 3.01 5.42
C LEU A 96 12.70 1.89 5.47
N MET A 97 13.06 1.36 4.31
CA MET A 97 14.09 0.34 4.19
C MET A 97 15.46 1.02 4.12
N GLU A 98 16.37 0.60 4.98
CA GLU A 98 17.79 0.86 4.78
C GLU A 98 18.29 -0.06 3.65
N MET A 99 18.90 0.54 2.63
CA MET A 99 19.56 -0.15 1.53
C MET A 99 21.05 0.15 1.59
#